data_AF-A0A9P0MQ52-F1
#
_entry.id   AF-A0A9P0MQ52-F1
#
_cell.length_a   1.000
_cell.length_b   1.000
_cell.length_c   1.000
_cell.angle_alpha   90.00
_cell.angle_beta   90.00
_cell.angle_gamma   90.00
#
_symmetry.space_group_name_H-M   'P 1'
#
loop_
_entity.id
_entity.type
_entity.pdbx_description
1 polymer ?
#
loop_
_entity_poly.entity_id
_entity_poly.type
_entity_poly.pdbx_seq_one_letter_code
_entity_poly.pdbx_strand_id
1 'polypeptide(L)'
;MDDENGSEHCGKIIPELVLSVINFEIKAKLVKIIFDDLYKADYKFRLNLDKIIKGIHNSAVVFGQKTQNITAINDNEQPAWIIFSAQPESLPMKGKILLIIHVSPFQLKEWLLTPKVKKHQQQLVVISDPALKKLKGSERDCDTGLYTQLINPNSFGGGKALIVTSWREHNYTQSVKIFPSEDQTLYNGNHIVVYARDLPPFSFRRNLVDREVIWDGVEVRLLLLMKEILNFTLEFQHHTGKESSDTIQTLRQGNADLVVGGFTMTKELNYETSMIYPHSMDCAAFISLTSIALPKYRAVMGPFLWDVWISITLCYILAIIPIAFSAWHTLRPLIQHPSEIENMFWNILDVYHNYHGMLYWLYYSIYYVACVP
;
A
#
# COMPACT_ATOMS: atom_id res chain seq x y z
N MET A 1 50.91 -39.49 -15.96
CA MET A 1 50.59 -39.86 -14.56
C MET A 1 50.74 -38.61 -13.69
N ASP A 2 50.21 -37.47 -14.16
CA ASP A 2 50.39 -36.13 -13.57
C ASP A 2 49.07 -35.34 -13.54
N ASP A 3 47.91 -36.01 -13.72
CA ASP A 3 46.60 -35.34 -13.90
C ASP A 3 45.77 -35.19 -12.61
N GLU A 4 46.29 -35.58 -11.44
CA GLU A 4 45.56 -35.46 -10.16
C GLU A 4 45.78 -34.12 -9.44
N ASN A 5 46.86 -33.38 -9.74
CA ASN A 5 47.18 -32.12 -9.05
C ASN A 5 46.38 -30.90 -9.57
N GLY A 6 45.86 -30.93 -10.80
CA GLY A 6 45.15 -29.79 -11.40
C GLY A 6 43.77 -29.52 -10.80
N SER A 7 43.06 -30.56 -10.36
CA SER A 7 41.69 -30.42 -9.79
C SER A 7 41.67 -29.84 -8.37
N GLU A 8 42.80 -29.93 -7.66
CA GLU A 8 42.99 -29.34 -6.33
C GLU A 8 43.12 -27.82 -6.39
N HIS A 9 43.64 -27.25 -7.48
CA HIS A 9 43.98 -25.83 -7.54
C HIS A 9 42.74 -24.94 -7.63
N CYS A 10 41.77 -25.26 -8.50
CA CYS A 10 40.48 -24.53 -8.52
C CYS A 10 39.69 -24.74 -7.21
N GLY A 11 39.87 -25.87 -6.51
CA GLY A 11 39.15 -26.17 -5.26
C GLY A 11 39.54 -25.26 -4.09
N LYS A 12 40.74 -24.67 -4.10
CA LYS A 12 41.23 -23.77 -3.04
C LYS A 12 40.72 -22.33 -3.17
N ILE A 13 40.15 -21.96 -4.31
CA ILE A 13 39.74 -20.60 -4.64
C ILE A 13 38.52 -20.13 -3.84
N ILE A 14 37.51 -20.99 -3.67
CA ILE A 14 36.27 -20.62 -2.97
C ILE A 14 36.53 -20.28 -1.49
N PRO A 15 37.27 -21.10 -0.71
CA PRO A 15 37.58 -20.75 0.66
C PRO A 15 38.29 -19.40 0.80
N GLU A 16 39.27 -19.12 -0.05
CA GLU A 16 40.03 -17.86 -0.01
C GLU A 16 39.16 -16.65 -0.40
N LEU A 17 38.34 -16.78 -1.44
CA LEU A 17 37.41 -15.75 -1.85
C LEU A 17 36.41 -15.44 -0.73
N VAL A 18 35.81 -16.46 -0.13
CA VAL A 18 34.82 -16.29 0.95
C VAL A 18 35.47 -15.64 2.17
N LEU A 19 36.67 -16.07 2.55
CA LEU A 19 37.43 -15.45 3.66
C LEU A 19 37.79 -14.00 3.35
N SER A 20 38.17 -13.67 2.11
CA SER A 20 38.41 -12.29 1.68
C SER A 20 37.15 -11.42 1.79
N VAL A 21 36.00 -11.92 1.34
CA VAL A 21 34.71 -11.21 1.46
C VAL A 21 34.33 -10.99 2.93
N ILE A 22 34.52 -12.00 3.79
CA ILE A 22 34.21 -11.91 5.22
C ILE A 22 35.08 -10.84 5.89
N ASN A 23 36.39 -10.86 5.63
CA ASN A 23 37.34 -9.97 6.27
C ASN A 23 37.23 -8.52 5.78
N PHE A 24 36.94 -8.32 4.49
CA PHE A 24 36.90 -6.98 3.89
C PHE A 24 35.55 -6.25 4.12
N GLU A 25 34.42 -6.95 3.97
CA GLU A 25 33.09 -6.32 3.86
C GLU A 25 32.11 -6.68 4.99
N ILE A 26 32.24 -7.85 5.60
CA ILE A 26 31.34 -8.31 6.66
C ILE A 26 31.79 -7.85 8.05
N LYS A 27 33.10 -7.53 8.22
CA LYS A 27 33.73 -6.95 9.42
C LYS A 27 33.07 -7.39 10.74
N ALA A 28 33.53 -8.51 11.30
CA ALA A 28 33.28 -8.96 12.67
C ALA A 28 31.83 -8.85 13.21
N LYS A 29 30.81 -8.99 12.35
CA LYS A 29 29.42 -9.23 12.77
C LYS A 29 29.15 -10.73 12.90
N LEU A 30 28.10 -11.09 13.64
CA LEU A 30 27.63 -12.47 13.80
C LEU A 30 27.37 -13.10 12.42
N VAL A 31 28.08 -14.18 12.09
CA VAL A 31 27.99 -14.86 10.79
C VAL A 31 27.17 -16.14 10.96
N LYS A 32 26.05 -16.25 10.26
CA LYS A 32 25.22 -17.47 10.26
C LYS A 32 25.47 -18.23 8.96
N ILE A 33 25.84 -19.51 9.08
CA ILE A 33 26.11 -20.38 7.94
C ILE A 33 24.96 -21.37 7.81
N ILE A 34 24.28 -21.36 6.65
CA ILE A 34 23.21 -22.29 6.32
C ILE A 34 23.66 -23.15 5.14
N PHE A 35 23.43 -24.45 5.24
CA PHE A 35 23.70 -25.39 4.16
C PHE A 35 22.49 -26.30 3.91
N ASP A 36 22.33 -26.67 2.65
CA ASP A 36 21.32 -27.62 2.19
C ASP A 36 21.79 -29.08 2.36
N ASP A 37 20.93 -30.05 2.04
CA ASP A 37 21.23 -31.49 2.12
C ASP A 37 22.42 -31.92 1.23
N LEU A 38 22.83 -31.07 0.28
CA LEU A 38 24.03 -31.26 -0.54
C LEU A 38 25.32 -31.32 0.27
N TYR A 39 25.35 -30.71 1.46
CA TYR A 39 26.46 -30.86 2.39
C TYR A 39 26.77 -32.33 2.68
N LYS A 40 25.75 -33.19 2.70
CA LYS A 40 25.89 -34.62 2.92
C LYS A 40 26.25 -35.38 1.63
N ALA A 41 25.91 -34.85 0.46
CA ALA A 41 26.04 -35.53 -0.83
C ALA A 41 27.36 -35.24 -1.56
N ASP A 42 27.94 -34.05 -1.42
CA ASP A 42 29.16 -33.65 -2.13
C ASP A 42 30.37 -33.50 -1.18
N TYR A 43 31.34 -34.41 -1.31
CA TYR A 43 32.57 -34.43 -0.51
C TYR A 43 33.46 -33.21 -0.76
N LYS A 44 33.54 -32.70 -2.00
CA LYS A 44 34.37 -31.54 -2.36
C LYS A 44 33.81 -30.28 -1.72
N PHE A 45 32.48 -30.18 -1.72
CA PHE A 45 31.75 -29.12 -1.04
C PHE A 45 31.97 -29.13 0.48
N ARG A 46 31.90 -30.32 1.11
CA ARG A 46 32.19 -30.48 2.55
C ARG A 46 33.60 -30.02 2.91
N LEU A 47 34.61 -30.43 2.12
CA LEU A 47 36.00 -30.01 2.33
C LEU A 47 36.20 -28.50 2.22
N ASN A 48 35.52 -27.83 1.28
CA ASN A 48 35.61 -26.39 1.12
C ASN A 48 34.95 -25.66 2.31
N LEU A 49 33.82 -26.16 2.79
CA LEU A 49 33.17 -25.60 3.98
C LEU A 49 34.06 -25.76 5.22
N ASP A 50 34.67 -26.92 5.43
CA ASP A 50 35.58 -27.16 6.56
C ASP A 50 36.77 -26.20 6.56
N LYS A 51 37.31 -25.87 5.38
CA LYS A 51 38.39 -24.87 5.23
C LYS A 51 37.91 -23.47 5.59
N ILE A 52 36.71 -23.08 5.16
CA ILE A 52 36.10 -21.79 5.49
C ILE A 52 35.86 -21.68 7.00
N ILE A 53 35.29 -22.72 7.62
CA ILE A 53 35.03 -22.78 9.06
C ILE A 53 36.34 -22.64 9.85
N LYS A 54 37.40 -23.36 9.45
CA LYS A 54 38.72 -23.26 10.10
C LYS A 54 39.35 -21.88 9.95
N GLY A 55 39.07 -21.16 8.87
CA GLY A 55 39.57 -19.81 8.62
C GLY A 55 38.77 -18.71 9.34
N ILE A 56 37.55 -19.00 9.83
CA ILE A 56 36.75 -18.03 10.60
C ILE A 56 37.17 -18.13 12.07
N HIS A 57 38.02 -17.20 12.51
CA HIS A 57 38.47 -17.12 13.92
C HIS A 57 37.41 -16.57 14.90
N ASN A 58 36.20 -16.27 14.43
CA ASN A 58 35.16 -15.62 15.25
C ASN A 58 34.18 -16.63 15.87
N SER A 59 33.97 -16.50 17.18
CA SER A 59 33.22 -17.36 18.09
C SER A 59 31.67 -17.37 17.94
N ALA A 60 31.14 -16.87 16.83
CA ALA A 60 29.69 -16.72 16.62
C ALA A 60 29.21 -17.29 15.28
N VAL A 61 29.64 -18.51 14.95
CA VAL A 61 29.11 -19.28 13.82
C VAL A 61 27.94 -20.12 14.31
N VAL A 62 26.71 -19.75 13.94
CA VAL A 62 25.53 -20.57 14.21
C VAL A 62 25.24 -21.41 12.96
N PHE A 63 25.21 -22.73 13.14
CA PHE A 63 24.89 -23.70 12.10
C PHE A 63 23.38 -23.98 12.10
N GLY A 64 22.77 -24.02 10.91
CA GLY A 64 21.38 -24.42 10.74
C GLY A 64 21.19 -25.28 9.49
N GLN A 65 20.49 -26.41 9.63
CA GLN A 65 19.98 -27.16 8.49
C GLN A 65 18.72 -26.46 7.96
N LYS A 66 18.60 -26.35 6.63
CA LYS A 66 17.52 -25.67 5.89
C LYS A 66 16.09 -25.99 6.37
N THR A 67 15.89 -27.14 7.02
CA THR A 67 14.59 -27.66 7.51
C THR A 67 14.14 -27.11 8.86
N GLN A 68 15.01 -26.43 9.62
CA GLN A 68 14.61 -25.76 10.86
C GLN A 68 14.30 -24.30 10.52
N ASN A 69 13.06 -23.89 10.77
CA ASN A 69 12.59 -22.49 10.67
C ASN A 69 13.73 -21.55 11.04
N ILE A 70 14.19 -20.73 10.09
CA ILE A 70 15.21 -19.69 10.31
C ILE A 70 14.75 -18.94 11.55
N THR A 71 15.38 -19.26 12.68
CA THR A 71 14.83 -18.95 14.01
C THR A 71 14.71 -17.45 14.12
N ALA A 72 13.57 -16.99 14.63
CA ALA A 72 13.20 -15.60 14.81
C ALA A 72 14.42 -14.79 15.27
N ILE A 73 14.95 -13.97 14.38
CA ILE A 73 16.11 -13.14 14.64
C ILE A 73 15.61 -12.01 15.54
N ASN A 74 16.23 -11.82 16.70
CA ASN A 74 15.99 -10.62 17.51
C ASN A 74 16.29 -9.38 16.64
N ASP A 75 15.35 -8.43 16.58
CA ASP A 75 15.39 -7.27 15.67
C ASP A 75 16.66 -6.38 15.80
N ASN A 76 17.43 -6.55 16.87
CA ASN A 76 18.63 -5.76 17.17
C ASN A 76 19.93 -6.31 16.55
N GLU A 77 19.94 -7.51 15.97
CA GLU A 77 21.13 -8.08 15.33
C GLU A 77 20.94 -8.15 13.81
N GLN A 78 21.85 -7.54 13.04
CA GLN A 78 21.95 -7.72 11.59
C GLN A 78 23.04 -8.77 11.27
N PRO A 79 22.74 -10.08 11.30
CA PRO A 79 23.72 -11.09 10.97
C PRO A 79 24.08 -11.05 9.49
N ALA A 80 25.30 -11.45 9.17
CA ALA A 80 25.68 -11.78 7.81
C ALA A 80 25.38 -13.26 7.55
N TRP A 81 24.69 -13.55 6.46
CA TRP A 81 24.29 -14.90 6.06
C TRP A 81 25.23 -15.42 4.99
N ILE A 82 25.80 -16.59 5.21
CA ILE A 82 26.50 -17.33 4.18
C ILE A 82 25.66 -18.57 3.89
N ILE A 83 25.04 -18.60 2.72
CA ILE A 83 24.10 -19.63 2.33
C ILE A 83 24.74 -20.45 1.23
N PHE A 84 24.83 -21.75 1.44
CA PHE A 84 25.25 -22.68 0.42
C PHE A 84 24.08 -23.57 -0.01
N SER A 85 23.70 -23.50 -1.29
CA SER A 85 22.62 -24.34 -1.84
C SER A 85 22.88 -24.69 -3.31
N ALA A 86 22.40 -25.83 -3.80
CA ALA A 86 22.41 -26.10 -5.25
C ALA A 86 21.30 -25.34 -5.96
N GLN A 87 20.22 -25.01 -5.25
CA GLN A 87 19.05 -24.39 -5.84
C GLN A 87 18.85 -22.99 -5.30
N PRO A 88 18.52 -22.03 -6.17
CA PRO A 88 18.40 -20.65 -5.77
C PRO A 88 16.99 -20.45 -5.16
N GLU A 89 16.86 -20.73 -3.86
CA GLU A 89 15.59 -20.75 -3.12
C GLU A 89 15.53 -19.68 -2.00
N SER A 90 14.50 -19.73 -1.13
CA SER A 90 14.11 -18.68 -0.19
C SER A 90 15.27 -18.08 0.61
N LEU A 91 15.42 -16.76 0.52
CA LEU A 91 16.46 -15.99 1.20
C LEU A 91 15.92 -15.37 2.50
N PRO A 92 16.77 -15.18 3.53
CA PRO A 92 16.40 -14.50 4.77
C PRO A 92 16.06 -13.02 4.53
N MET A 93 15.13 -12.47 5.34
CA MET A 93 14.57 -11.14 5.13
C MET A 93 15.48 -9.95 5.47
N LYS A 94 16.49 -10.13 6.33
CA LYS A 94 17.38 -9.05 6.79
C LYS A 94 18.83 -9.51 6.91
N GLY A 95 19.79 -8.67 6.50
CA GLY A 95 21.24 -8.84 6.68
C GLY A 95 22.01 -9.00 5.36
N LYS A 96 23.34 -8.84 5.36
CA LYS A 96 24.17 -9.09 4.16
C LYS A 96 24.18 -10.60 3.85
N ILE A 97 23.80 -10.99 2.64
CA ILE A 97 23.67 -12.37 2.18
C ILE A 97 24.72 -12.64 1.11
N LEU A 98 25.61 -13.60 1.41
CA LEU A 98 26.50 -14.22 0.46
C LEU A 98 25.95 -15.60 0.10
N LEU A 99 25.45 -15.72 -1.12
CA LEU A 99 24.87 -16.97 -1.63
C LEU A 99 25.88 -17.67 -2.54
N ILE A 100 26.21 -18.92 -2.25
CA ILE A 100 27.12 -19.75 -3.04
C ILE A 100 26.29 -20.86 -3.68
N ILE A 101 26.23 -20.87 -5.02
CA ILE A 101 25.39 -21.80 -5.79
C ILE A 101 26.11 -22.51 -6.92
N HIS A 102 25.60 -23.70 -7.23
CA HIS A 102 26.09 -24.61 -8.28
C HIS A 102 25.24 -24.54 -9.56
N VAL A 103 24.88 -23.33 -10.01
CA VAL A 103 24.09 -23.14 -11.25
C VAL A 103 24.91 -22.43 -12.32
N SER A 104 24.48 -22.55 -13.59
CA SER A 104 25.17 -21.85 -14.68
C SER A 104 24.99 -20.33 -14.55
N PRO A 105 25.93 -19.51 -15.06
CA PRO A 105 25.77 -18.06 -15.09
C PRO A 105 24.48 -17.60 -15.79
N PHE A 106 24.00 -18.34 -16.78
CA PHE A 106 22.75 -18.04 -17.48
C PHE A 106 21.54 -18.21 -16.56
N GLN A 107 21.41 -19.36 -15.89
CA GLN A 107 20.33 -19.63 -14.94
C GLN A 107 20.35 -18.66 -13.77
N LEU A 108 21.54 -18.26 -13.31
CA LEU A 108 21.69 -17.25 -12.27
C LEU A 108 21.18 -15.89 -12.73
N LYS A 109 21.54 -15.43 -13.94
CA LYS A 109 21.06 -14.15 -14.47
C LYS A 109 19.54 -14.11 -14.54
N GLU A 110 18.91 -15.19 -14.98
CA GLU A 110 17.45 -15.30 -15.03
C GLU A 110 16.83 -15.28 -13.63
N TRP A 111 17.41 -16.02 -12.69
CA TRP A 111 16.94 -16.06 -11.31
C TRP A 111 17.06 -14.71 -10.58
N LEU A 112 18.15 -13.98 -10.78
CA LEU A 112 18.35 -12.63 -10.22
C LEU A 112 17.28 -11.63 -10.69
N LEU A 113 16.60 -11.89 -11.81
CA LEU A 113 15.53 -11.03 -12.31
C LEU A 113 14.16 -11.36 -11.71
N THR A 114 14.05 -12.44 -10.93
CA THR A 114 12.77 -12.85 -10.33
C THR A 114 12.33 -11.88 -9.22
N PRO A 115 11.03 -11.58 -9.09
CA PRO A 115 10.51 -10.58 -8.15
C PRO A 115 10.80 -10.90 -6.68
N LYS A 116 10.99 -12.18 -6.34
CA LYS A 116 11.37 -12.61 -4.97
C LYS A 116 12.77 -12.10 -4.61
N VAL A 117 13.70 -12.16 -5.55
CA VAL A 117 15.11 -11.80 -5.35
C VAL A 117 15.32 -10.30 -5.42
N LYS A 118 14.51 -9.59 -6.25
CA LYS A 118 14.54 -8.12 -6.33
C LYS A 118 14.40 -7.43 -4.96
N LYS A 119 13.71 -8.06 -4.00
CA LYS A 119 13.54 -7.53 -2.63
C LYS A 119 14.86 -7.48 -1.83
N HIS A 120 15.89 -8.24 -2.22
CA HIS A 120 17.16 -8.38 -1.49
C HIS A 120 18.34 -7.69 -2.20
N GLN A 121 18.07 -6.80 -3.15
CA GLN A 121 19.07 -6.27 -4.08
C GLN A 121 20.29 -5.61 -3.42
N GLN A 122 20.11 -4.85 -2.34
CA GLN A 122 21.23 -4.18 -1.65
C GLN A 122 22.00 -5.11 -0.72
N GLN A 123 21.49 -6.31 -0.49
CA GLN A 123 21.96 -7.24 0.51
C GLN A 123 22.48 -8.55 -0.09
N LEU A 124 22.31 -8.81 -1.39
CA LEU A 124 22.60 -10.10 -2.00
C LEU A 124 23.80 -10.05 -2.95
N VAL A 125 24.75 -10.96 -2.72
CA VAL A 125 25.85 -11.28 -3.65
C VAL A 125 25.87 -12.77 -3.88
N VAL A 126 25.91 -13.16 -5.15
CA VAL A 126 25.89 -14.56 -5.56
C VAL A 126 27.22 -14.94 -6.19
N ILE A 127 27.84 -15.96 -5.62
CA ILE A 127 29.02 -16.62 -6.17
C ILE A 127 28.53 -17.80 -7.01
N SER A 128 28.76 -17.74 -8.32
CA SER A 128 28.57 -18.89 -9.22
C SER A 128 29.94 -19.42 -9.56
N ASP A 129 30.17 -20.70 -9.25
CA ASP A 129 31.38 -21.40 -9.63
C ASP A 129 31.14 -22.30 -10.85
N PRO A 130 31.73 -21.99 -12.01
CA PRO A 130 31.75 -22.90 -13.16
C PRO A 130 32.63 -24.15 -12.93
N ALA A 131 33.65 -24.07 -12.06
CA ALA A 131 34.63 -25.13 -11.81
C ALA A 131 34.06 -26.31 -11.01
N LEU A 132 32.96 -26.12 -10.29
CA LEU A 132 32.19 -27.21 -9.66
C LEU A 132 31.39 -28.06 -10.65
N LYS A 133 31.10 -27.57 -11.88
CA LYS A 133 30.44 -28.33 -12.95
C LYS A 133 31.40 -28.88 -14.01
N LYS A 134 32.61 -28.33 -14.15
CA LYS A 134 33.56 -28.79 -15.18
C LYS A 134 34.15 -30.16 -14.82
N LEU A 135 33.58 -31.22 -15.41
CA LEU A 135 34.28 -32.48 -15.59
C LEU A 135 35.47 -32.25 -16.53
N LYS A 136 36.68 -32.44 -16.01
CA LYS A 136 37.97 -32.67 -16.69
C LYS A 136 38.17 -31.97 -18.05
N GLY A 137 39.10 -31.01 -18.09
CA GLY A 137 39.78 -30.65 -19.35
C GLY A 137 40.06 -29.17 -19.65
N SER A 138 39.74 -28.23 -18.75
CA SER A 138 40.01 -26.81 -18.98
C SER A 138 40.70 -26.19 -17.77
N GLU A 139 41.98 -26.50 -17.59
CA GLU A 139 42.84 -26.04 -16.50
C GLU A 139 43.11 -24.52 -16.47
N ARG A 140 42.72 -23.77 -17.51
CA ARG A 140 43.11 -22.36 -17.67
C ARG A 140 42.12 -21.32 -17.17
N ASP A 141 40.88 -21.69 -16.86
CA ASP A 141 39.82 -20.74 -16.46
C ASP A 141 39.14 -21.20 -15.16
N CYS A 142 39.82 -21.01 -14.01
CA CYS A 142 39.21 -21.13 -12.67
C CYS A 142 38.59 -19.80 -12.18
N ASP A 143 38.20 -18.92 -13.09
CA ASP A 143 37.63 -17.62 -12.71
C ASP A 143 36.27 -17.80 -12.06
N THR A 144 36.14 -17.35 -10.82
CA THR A 144 34.86 -17.34 -10.11
C THR A 144 34.22 -15.96 -10.23
N GLY A 145 33.03 -15.89 -10.80
CA GLY A 145 32.29 -14.64 -10.99
C GLY A 145 31.43 -14.29 -9.78
N LEU A 146 31.50 -13.04 -9.32
CA LEU A 146 30.57 -12.49 -8.34
C LEU A 146 29.47 -11.73 -9.08
N TYR A 147 28.22 -12.14 -8.85
CA TYR A 147 27.04 -11.56 -9.46
C TYR A 147 26.21 -10.84 -8.41
N THR A 148 25.69 -9.67 -8.76
CA THR A 148 24.67 -8.98 -7.98
C THR A 148 23.56 -8.51 -8.91
N GLN A 149 22.49 -7.99 -8.33
CA GLN A 149 21.41 -7.37 -9.06
C GLN A 149 21.53 -5.84 -8.93
N LEU A 150 21.44 -5.14 -10.05
CA LEU A 150 21.23 -3.71 -10.08
C LEU A 150 19.82 -3.44 -10.62
N ILE A 151 19.02 -2.61 -9.95
CA ILE A 151 17.85 -2.01 -10.58
C ILE A 151 18.39 -1.12 -11.69
N ASN A 152 17.97 -1.41 -12.91
CA ASN A 152 18.24 -0.57 -14.05
C ASN A 152 17.69 0.82 -13.72
N PRO A 153 18.54 1.88 -13.71
CA PRO A 153 18.02 3.22 -13.55
C PRO A 153 17.00 3.51 -14.66
N ASN A 154 17.26 3.08 -15.89
CA ASN A 154 16.43 3.44 -17.02
C ASN A 154 15.07 2.73 -17.09
N SER A 155 14.70 1.87 -16.14
CA SER A 155 13.36 1.28 -16.12
C SER A 155 12.82 1.05 -14.70
N PHE A 156 11.57 1.49 -14.47
CA PHE A 156 10.90 1.45 -13.18
C PHE A 156 10.73 -0.01 -12.68
N GLY A 157 11.66 -0.47 -11.84
CA GLY A 157 11.69 -1.85 -11.34
C GLY A 157 12.28 -2.89 -12.30
N GLY A 158 12.86 -2.48 -13.43
CA GLY A 158 13.64 -3.39 -14.29
C GLY A 158 14.93 -3.77 -13.58
N GLY A 159 15.21 -5.07 -13.45
CA GLY A 159 16.48 -5.54 -12.92
C GLY A 159 17.47 -5.80 -14.05
N LYS A 160 18.76 -5.61 -13.80
CA LYS A 160 19.83 -6.17 -14.61
C LYS A 160 20.77 -6.94 -13.68
N ALA A 161 21.06 -8.18 -14.03
CA ALA A 161 22.11 -8.94 -13.38
C ALA A 161 23.47 -8.36 -13.79
N LEU A 162 24.24 -7.86 -12.83
CA LEU A 162 25.55 -7.26 -13.02
C LEU A 162 26.64 -8.20 -12.49
N ILE A 163 27.73 -8.32 -13.23
CA ILE A 163 28.96 -8.97 -12.74
C ILE A 163 29.72 -7.88 -11.97
N VAL A 164 29.86 -8.05 -10.66
CA VAL A 164 30.53 -7.07 -9.79
C VAL A 164 32.04 -7.11 -10.01
N THR A 165 32.60 -8.32 -9.98
CA THR A 165 34.03 -8.57 -10.17
C THR A 165 34.22 -10.08 -10.38
N SER A 166 35.38 -10.47 -10.88
CA SER A 166 35.80 -11.88 -10.91
C SER A 166 37.00 -12.09 -10.00
N TRP A 167 37.07 -13.26 -9.39
CA TRP A 167 38.24 -13.68 -8.62
C TRP A 167 39.17 -14.48 -9.52
N ARG A 168 40.38 -13.94 -9.76
CA ARG A 168 41.42 -14.53 -10.59
C ARG A 168 42.75 -14.39 -9.87
N GLU A 169 43.56 -15.46 -9.86
CA GLU A 169 44.93 -15.45 -9.29
C GLU A 169 45.02 -14.84 -7.88
N HIS A 170 44.12 -15.26 -6.98
CA HIS A 170 44.05 -14.80 -5.59
C HIS A 170 43.72 -13.31 -5.37
N ASN A 171 43.24 -12.60 -6.41
CA ASN A 171 42.85 -11.20 -6.32
C ASN A 171 41.52 -10.91 -7.05
N TYR A 172 40.89 -9.80 -6.67
CA TYR A 172 39.76 -9.25 -7.42
C TYR A 172 40.27 -8.60 -8.72
N THR A 173 39.64 -8.89 -9.86
CA THR A 173 39.99 -8.26 -11.14
C THR A 173 39.69 -6.77 -11.18
N GLN A 174 38.71 -6.32 -10.39
CA GLN A 174 38.38 -4.92 -10.18
C GLN A 174 38.17 -4.62 -8.70
N SER A 175 38.68 -3.48 -8.22
CA SER A 175 38.42 -2.95 -6.87
C SER A 175 37.02 -2.32 -6.86
N VAL A 176 36.01 -3.11 -6.49
CA VAL A 176 34.60 -2.69 -6.44
C VAL A 176 34.03 -3.07 -5.08
N LYS A 177 33.24 -2.16 -4.48
CA LYS A 177 32.44 -2.47 -3.28
C LYS A 177 31.52 -3.66 -3.60
N ILE A 178 31.66 -4.74 -2.84
CA ILE A 178 31.00 -6.02 -3.15
C ILE A 178 29.50 -5.91 -2.89
N PHE A 179 29.12 -5.15 -1.87
CA PHE A 179 27.74 -4.75 -1.61
C PHE A 179 27.56 -3.28 -2.03
N PRO A 180 26.55 -2.95 -2.85
CA PRO A 180 26.25 -1.55 -3.16
C PRO A 180 25.94 -0.79 -1.86
N SER A 181 26.43 0.45 -1.74
CA SER A 181 26.12 1.30 -0.59
C SER A 181 24.64 1.65 -0.57
N GLU A 182 24.03 1.67 0.62
CA GLU A 182 22.62 2.07 0.82
C GLU A 182 22.31 3.46 0.23
N ASP A 183 23.33 4.32 0.13
CA ASP A 183 23.27 5.70 -0.35
C ASP A 183 23.13 5.87 -1.87
N GLN A 184 23.08 4.77 -2.65
CA GLN A 184 22.81 4.89 -4.08
C GLN A 184 21.34 5.26 -4.29
N THR A 185 21.10 6.53 -4.63
CA THR A 185 19.82 7.08 -5.08
C THR A 185 19.22 6.16 -6.14
N LEU A 186 18.16 5.43 -5.77
CA LEU A 186 17.66 4.28 -6.53
C LEU A 186 17.29 4.62 -7.99
N TYR A 187 16.98 5.89 -8.28
CA TYR A 187 16.56 6.40 -9.59
C TYR A 187 17.42 7.56 -10.12
N ASN A 188 18.59 7.78 -9.52
CA ASN A 188 19.59 8.82 -9.79
C ASN A 188 19.49 9.56 -11.15
N GLY A 189 18.66 10.61 -11.23
CA GLY A 189 18.57 11.48 -12.41
C GLY A 189 17.78 10.93 -13.59
N ASN A 190 17.03 9.84 -13.44
CA ASN A 190 16.17 9.33 -14.49
C ASN A 190 15.08 10.32 -14.87
N HIS A 191 14.73 10.33 -16.15
CA HIS A 191 13.63 11.11 -16.67
C HIS A 191 12.41 10.24 -16.85
N ILE A 192 11.36 10.52 -16.08
CA ILE A 192 10.13 9.74 -16.06
C ILE A 192 9.04 10.55 -16.73
N VAL A 193 8.46 9.97 -17.77
CA VAL A 193 7.30 10.54 -18.44
C VAL A 193 6.03 10.03 -17.77
N VAL A 194 5.22 10.96 -17.26
CA VAL A 194 3.97 10.67 -16.56
C VAL A 194 2.80 11.18 -17.38
N TYR A 195 1.87 10.29 -17.74
CA TYR A 195 0.57 10.73 -18.24
C TYR A 195 -0.36 11.05 -17.07
N ALA A 196 -0.85 12.29 -17.05
CA ALA A 196 -1.85 12.72 -16.08
C ALA A 196 -3.22 12.87 -16.76
N ARG A 197 -4.25 12.24 -16.17
CA ARG A 197 -5.66 12.45 -16.53
C ARG A 197 -6.22 13.62 -15.74
N ASP A 198 -7.09 14.39 -16.37
CA ASP A 198 -7.78 15.52 -15.73
C ASP A 198 -9.03 15.03 -14.98
N LEU A 199 -8.84 14.59 -13.73
CA LEU A 199 -9.87 14.10 -12.82
C LEU A 199 -9.61 14.59 -11.38
N PRO A 200 -10.22 15.71 -10.95
CA PRO A 200 -10.18 16.14 -9.56
C PRO A 200 -10.83 15.10 -8.62
N PRO A 201 -10.32 14.90 -7.38
CA PRO A 201 -9.18 15.57 -6.76
C PRO A 201 -7.81 14.91 -7.03
N PHE A 202 -7.76 13.83 -7.82
CA PHE A 202 -6.57 13.00 -8.00
C PHE A 202 -5.48 13.70 -8.82
N SER A 203 -5.85 14.24 -9.98
CA SER A 203 -4.98 15.03 -10.84
C SER A 203 -5.81 15.99 -11.67
N PHE A 204 -5.41 17.25 -11.74
CA PHE A 204 -6.11 18.27 -12.49
C PHE A 204 -5.13 19.36 -12.95
N ARG A 205 -5.51 20.05 -14.01
CA ARG A 205 -4.69 21.13 -14.57
C ARG A 205 -5.02 22.46 -13.93
N ARG A 206 -3.98 23.22 -13.60
CA ARG A 206 -4.06 24.62 -13.24
C ARG A 206 -3.33 25.44 -14.30
N ASN A 207 -4.09 26.25 -15.03
CA ASN A 207 -3.51 27.19 -15.99
C ASN A 207 -2.95 28.39 -15.22
N LEU A 208 -1.65 28.63 -15.30
CA LEU A 208 -1.08 29.91 -14.88
C LEU A 208 -1.26 30.96 -15.99
N VAL A 209 -1.17 32.22 -15.58
CA VAL A 209 -1.34 33.40 -16.44
C VAL A 209 -0.39 33.39 -17.65
N ASP A 210 0.74 32.67 -17.56
CA ASP A 210 1.78 32.58 -18.61
C ASP A 210 1.70 31.34 -19.53
N ARG A 211 0.52 30.72 -19.68
CA ARG A 211 0.27 29.52 -20.54
C ARG A 211 1.03 28.25 -20.14
N GLU A 212 1.80 28.28 -19.05
CA GLU A 212 2.34 27.05 -18.46
C GLU A 212 1.21 26.27 -17.76
N VAL A 213 1.02 25.04 -18.20
CA VAL A 213 0.07 24.10 -17.60
C VAL A 213 0.77 23.43 -16.43
N ILE A 214 0.39 23.80 -15.21
CA ILE A 214 0.87 23.13 -14.00
C ILE A 214 -0.13 22.04 -13.64
N TRP A 215 0.36 20.83 -13.43
CA TRP A 215 -0.44 19.75 -12.88
C TRP A 215 -0.46 19.83 -11.36
N ASP A 216 -1.65 19.67 -10.78
CA ASP A 216 -1.84 19.59 -9.33
C ASP A 216 -2.83 18.44 -9.02
N GLY A 217 -2.91 18.04 -7.76
CA GLY A 217 -3.75 16.93 -7.31
C GLY A 217 -3.02 16.02 -6.32
N VAL A 218 -3.78 15.12 -5.69
CA VAL A 218 -3.25 14.23 -4.65
C VAL A 218 -2.13 13.33 -5.21
N GLU A 219 -2.36 12.71 -6.36
CA GLU A 219 -1.39 11.79 -6.97
C GLU A 219 -0.17 12.54 -7.53
N VAL A 220 -0.38 13.72 -8.10
CA VAL A 220 0.70 14.58 -8.61
C VAL A 220 1.62 15.03 -7.48
N ARG A 221 1.06 15.49 -6.35
CA ARG A 221 1.83 15.89 -5.16
C ARG A 221 2.60 14.71 -4.57
N LEU A 222 2.01 13.52 -4.53
CA LEU A 222 2.69 12.32 -4.07
C LEU A 222 3.92 12.03 -4.94
N LEU A 223 3.79 12.13 -6.26
CA LEU A 223 4.93 11.95 -7.18
C LEU A 223 6.01 13.00 -7.02
N LEU A 224 5.65 14.26 -6.77
CA LEU A 224 6.63 15.32 -6.49
C LEU A 224 7.38 15.07 -5.18
N LEU A 225 6.73 14.55 -4.15
CA LEU A 225 7.41 14.13 -2.91
C LEU A 225 8.34 12.93 -3.16
N MET A 226 7.88 11.94 -3.92
CA MET A 226 8.72 10.81 -4.32
C MET A 226 9.93 11.25 -5.14
N LYS A 227 9.76 12.25 -6.02
CA LYS A 227 10.82 12.85 -6.82
C LYS A 227 11.94 13.42 -5.95
N GLU A 228 11.59 14.14 -4.88
CA GLU A 228 12.56 14.70 -3.93
C GLU A 228 13.30 13.62 -3.15
N ILE A 229 12.58 12.58 -2.70
CA ILE A 229 13.16 11.49 -1.89
C ILE A 229 14.06 10.57 -2.72
N LEU A 230 13.64 10.26 -3.95
CA LEU A 230 14.29 9.25 -4.80
C LEU A 230 15.19 9.85 -5.90
N ASN A 231 15.26 11.18 -5.98
CA ASN A 231 16.11 11.95 -6.88
C ASN A 231 15.96 11.56 -8.36
N PHE A 232 14.75 11.75 -8.91
CA PHE A 232 14.47 11.61 -10.35
C PHE A 232 13.86 12.90 -10.93
N THR A 233 13.64 12.93 -12.24
CA THR A 233 12.98 14.02 -12.96
C THR A 233 11.66 13.56 -13.54
N LEU A 234 10.68 14.48 -13.62
CA LEU A 234 9.31 14.20 -14.01
C LEU A 234 8.91 15.14 -15.14
N GLU A 235 8.33 14.57 -16.19
CA GLU A 235 7.63 15.31 -17.24
C GLU A 235 6.18 14.85 -17.28
N PHE A 236 5.24 15.79 -17.11
CA PHE A 236 3.82 15.48 -17.20
C PHE A 236 3.33 15.73 -18.62
N GLN A 237 2.89 14.65 -19.28
CA GLN A 237 2.25 14.72 -20.58
C GLN A 237 0.73 14.62 -20.47
N HIS A 238 0.05 15.29 -21.39
CA HIS A 238 -1.40 15.25 -21.46
C HIS A 238 -1.87 14.19 -22.46
N HIS A 239 -2.82 13.36 -22.02
CA HIS A 239 -3.54 12.45 -22.89
C HIS A 239 -4.86 13.07 -23.37
N THR A 240 -5.04 13.19 -24.68
CA THR A 240 -6.27 13.72 -25.31
C THR A 240 -7.41 12.71 -25.39
N GLY A 241 -7.16 11.43 -25.10
CA GLY A 241 -8.18 10.39 -25.07
C GLY A 241 -9.09 10.50 -23.85
N LYS A 242 -10.40 10.33 -24.08
CA LYS A 242 -11.44 10.45 -23.04
C LYS A 242 -11.56 9.19 -22.19
N GLU A 243 -11.10 8.03 -22.67
CA GLU A 243 -11.32 6.74 -22.03
C GLU A 243 -10.09 6.22 -21.28
N SER A 244 -10.30 5.34 -20.30
CA SER A 244 -9.22 4.74 -19.48
C SER A 244 -8.46 3.67 -20.26
N SER A 245 -9.13 3.01 -21.19
CA SER A 245 -8.55 2.05 -22.15
C SER A 245 -7.38 2.66 -22.93
N ASP A 246 -7.55 3.88 -23.41
CA ASP A 246 -6.57 4.61 -24.22
C ASP A 246 -5.31 4.99 -23.41
N THR A 247 -5.50 5.41 -22.15
CA THR A 247 -4.36 5.67 -21.24
C THR A 247 -3.54 4.43 -20.93
N ILE A 248 -4.18 3.27 -20.76
CA ILE A 248 -3.48 2.00 -20.49
C ILE A 248 -2.77 1.50 -21.75
N GLN A 249 -3.39 1.68 -22.93
CA GLN A 249 -2.75 1.36 -24.21
C GLN A 249 -1.50 2.21 -24.43
N THR A 250 -1.54 3.49 -24.05
CA THR A 250 -0.39 4.39 -24.14
C THR A 250 0.77 3.93 -23.25
N LEU A 251 0.47 3.42 -22.04
CA LEU A 251 1.46 2.79 -21.16
C LEU A 251 2.05 1.52 -21.80
N ARG A 252 1.23 0.68 -22.44
CA ARG A 252 1.71 -0.53 -23.14
C ARG A 252 2.61 -0.24 -24.34
N GLN A 253 2.35 0.86 -25.03
CA GLN A 253 3.16 1.30 -26.17
C GLN A 253 4.51 1.88 -25.73
N GLY A 254 4.73 2.12 -24.43
CA GLY A 254 5.96 2.70 -23.90
C GLY A 254 6.09 4.21 -24.17
N ASN A 255 4.97 4.88 -24.47
CA ASN A 255 4.96 6.34 -24.67
C ASN A 255 5.00 7.10 -23.33
N ALA A 256 4.71 6.43 -22.22
CA ALA A 256 5.01 6.89 -20.86
C ALA A 256 5.41 5.74 -19.95
N ASP A 257 6.04 6.13 -18.85
CA ASP A 257 6.51 5.22 -17.81
C ASP A 257 5.47 5.05 -16.69
N LEU A 258 4.65 6.08 -16.46
CA LEU A 258 3.66 6.11 -15.38
C LEU A 258 2.37 6.79 -15.84
N VAL A 259 1.25 6.37 -15.25
CA VAL A 259 -0.06 7.00 -15.45
C VAL A 259 -0.66 7.38 -14.09
N VAL A 260 -1.19 8.59 -13.98
CA VAL A 260 -1.95 9.10 -12.83
C VAL A 260 -3.30 9.65 -13.29
N GLY A 261 -4.32 9.55 -12.44
CA GLY A 261 -5.68 9.85 -12.84
C GLY A 261 -6.80 9.26 -12.00
N GLY A 262 -6.55 8.80 -10.77
CA GLY A 262 -7.59 8.15 -9.95
C GLY A 262 -7.98 6.77 -10.48
N PHE A 263 -7.00 5.93 -10.80
CA PHE A 263 -7.25 4.56 -11.27
C PHE A 263 -7.64 3.66 -10.10
N THR A 264 -8.74 2.94 -10.25
CA THR A 264 -9.14 1.92 -9.29
C THR A 264 -8.37 0.64 -9.53
N MET A 265 -7.85 0.05 -8.46
CA MET A 265 -7.09 -1.19 -8.53
C MET A 265 -8.07 -2.37 -8.75
N THR A 266 -8.23 -2.77 -10.01
CA THR A 266 -8.97 -3.98 -10.38
C THR A 266 -8.01 -5.13 -10.68
N LYS A 267 -8.51 -6.38 -10.67
CA LYS A 267 -7.68 -7.55 -10.96
C LYS A 267 -7.14 -7.49 -12.38
N GLU A 268 -7.99 -7.14 -13.32
CA GLU A 268 -7.66 -7.04 -14.74
C GLU A 268 -6.53 -6.04 -14.95
N LEU A 269 -6.65 -4.85 -14.37
CA LEU A 269 -5.65 -3.79 -14.52
C LEU A 269 -4.32 -4.14 -13.83
N ASN A 270 -4.36 -4.84 -12.69
CA ASN A 270 -3.16 -5.31 -12.00
C ASN A 270 -2.47 -6.51 -12.69
N TYR A 271 -3.17 -7.26 -13.53
CA TYR A 271 -2.55 -8.28 -14.39
C TYR A 271 -1.86 -7.65 -15.60
N GLU A 272 -2.45 -6.61 -16.16
CA GLU A 272 -1.96 -5.94 -17.37
C GLU A 272 -0.88 -4.89 -17.07
N THR A 273 -0.90 -4.30 -15.88
CA THR A 273 -0.02 -3.21 -15.45
C THR A 273 0.42 -3.43 -14.02
N SER A 274 1.60 -2.93 -13.66
CA SER A 274 2.06 -2.96 -12.26
C SER A 274 1.55 -1.71 -11.53
N MET A 275 0.71 -1.91 -10.52
CA MET A 275 0.20 -0.82 -9.68
C MET A 275 1.09 -0.55 -8.47
N ILE A 276 1.19 0.73 -8.09
CA ILE A 276 1.76 1.16 -6.82
C ILE A 276 0.75 0.84 -5.69
N TYR A 277 1.24 0.70 -4.46
CA TYR A 277 0.38 0.52 -3.29
C TYR A 277 -0.71 1.60 -3.22
N PRO A 278 -1.98 1.24 -2.97
CA PRO A 278 -3.09 2.18 -2.98
C PRO A 278 -2.90 3.26 -1.90
N HIS A 279 -2.98 4.53 -2.30
CA HIS A 279 -2.84 5.68 -1.40
C HIS A 279 -4.19 6.16 -0.84
N SER A 280 -5.31 5.76 -1.47
CA SER A 280 -6.68 6.04 -1.02
C SER A 280 -7.55 4.79 -1.13
N MET A 281 -8.49 4.65 -0.20
CA MET A 281 -9.54 3.63 -0.26
C MET A 281 -10.88 4.33 -0.44
N ASP A 282 -11.69 3.85 -1.38
CA ASP A 282 -13.02 4.39 -1.64
C ASP A 282 -14.07 3.28 -1.48
N CYS A 283 -15.30 3.66 -1.15
CA CYS A 283 -16.42 2.75 -1.00
C CYS A 283 -17.63 3.22 -1.80
N ALA A 284 -18.47 2.27 -2.21
CA ALA A 284 -19.70 2.61 -2.93
C ALA A 284 -20.64 3.37 -1.98
N ALA A 285 -20.85 4.66 -2.27
CA ALA A 285 -21.75 5.53 -1.53
C ALA A 285 -22.97 5.91 -2.38
N PHE A 286 -24.14 5.93 -1.75
CA PHE A 286 -25.35 6.46 -2.36
C PHE A 286 -25.47 7.94 -2.00
N ILE A 287 -25.35 8.81 -3.00
CA ILE A 287 -25.52 10.25 -2.83
C ILE A 287 -26.98 10.58 -3.13
N SER A 288 -27.72 10.98 -2.10
CA SER A 288 -29.06 11.56 -2.25
C SER A 288 -29.02 13.06 -2.07
N LEU A 289 -29.96 13.77 -2.70
CA LEU A 289 -30.17 15.19 -2.43
C LEU A 289 -30.56 15.35 -0.96
N THR A 290 -29.91 16.31 -0.29
CA THR A 290 -30.26 16.67 1.09
C THR A 290 -31.73 17.08 1.16
N SER A 291 -32.46 16.62 2.18
CA SER A 291 -33.85 17.01 2.36
C SER A 291 -33.96 18.53 2.48
N ILE A 292 -34.85 19.11 1.67
CA ILE A 292 -35.20 20.52 1.76
C ILE A 292 -35.89 20.73 3.11
N ALA A 293 -35.58 21.84 3.79
CA ALA A 293 -36.25 22.21 5.03
C ALA A 293 -37.78 22.15 4.87
N LEU A 294 -38.46 21.52 5.82
CA LEU A 294 -39.91 21.40 5.82
C LEU A 294 -40.55 22.80 5.72
N PRO A 295 -41.62 22.99 4.91
CA PRO A 295 -42.28 24.27 4.82
C PRO A 295 -42.87 24.67 6.17
N LYS A 296 -42.79 25.96 6.53
CA LYS A 296 -43.11 26.48 7.87
C LYS A 296 -44.47 26.02 8.42
N TYR A 297 -45.50 25.92 7.58
CA TYR A 297 -46.84 25.47 8.01
C TYR A 297 -46.85 24.00 8.45
N ARG A 298 -46.00 23.15 7.86
CA ARG A 298 -45.86 21.74 8.24
C ARG A 298 -45.09 21.60 9.55
N ALA A 299 -44.29 22.59 9.96
CA ALA A 299 -43.69 22.60 11.28
C ALA A 299 -44.72 22.91 12.38
N VAL A 300 -45.69 23.80 12.11
CA VAL A 300 -46.74 24.19 13.07
C VAL A 300 -47.86 23.16 13.15
N MET A 301 -48.33 22.64 12.02
CA MET A 301 -49.40 21.62 11.95
C MET A 301 -48.88 20.18 12.11
N GLY A 302 -47.56 19.98 11.92
CA GLY A 302 -46.92 18.68 11.90
C GLY A 302 -46.96 17.83 13.18
N PRO A 303 -47.05 18.37 14.41
CA PRO A 303 -47.11 17.50 15.59
C PRO A 303 -48.43 16.73 15.70
N PHE A 304 -49.48 17.11 14.95
CA PHE A 304 -50.78 16.46 14.99
C PHE A 304 -51.18 15.88 13.63
N LEU A 305 -51.74 14.68 13.65
CA LEU A 305 -52.34 14.06 12.46
C LEU A 305 -53.54 14.88 11.98
N TRP A 306 -53.83 14.82 10.68
CA TRP A 306 -55.02 15.48 10.11
C TRP A 306 -56.33 15.04 10.80
N ASP A 307 -56.40 13.79 11.23
CA ASP A 307 -57.55 13.23 11.96
C ASP A 307 -57.79 13.94 13.31
N VAL A 308 -56.73 14.41 13.97
CA VAL A 308 -56.83 15.17 15.22
C VAL A 308 -57.44 16.54 14.95
N TRP A 309 -57.02 17.22 13.88
CA TRP A 309 -57.58 18.51 13.49
C TRP A 309 -59.06 18.40 13.12
N ILE A 310 -59.45 17.35 12.38
CA ILE A 310 -60.86 17.07 12.09
C ILE A 310 -61.64 16.80 13.38
N SER A 311 -61.11 15.96 14.26
CA SER A 311 -61.77 15.58 15.51
C SER A 311 -61.96 16.78 16.44
N ILE A 312 -60.95 17.66 16.58
CA ILE A 312 -61.06 18.90 17.36
C ILE A 312 -62.16 19.79 16.77
N THR A 313 -62.18 19.98 15.45
CA THR A 313 -63.18 20.80 14.77
C THR A 313 -64.59 20.23 14.94
N LEU A 314 -64.75 18.91 14.82
CA LEU A 314 -66.02 18.24 14.99
C LEU A 314 -66.51 18.31 16.45
N CYS A 315 -65.64 18.01 17.42
CA CYS A 315 -65.94 18.15 18.84
C CYS A 315 -66.35 19.59 19.19
N TYR A 316 -65.68 20.58 18.61
CA TYR A 316 -65.97 21.99 18.82
C TYR A 316 -67.37 22.38 18.31
N ILE A 317 -67.74 21.94 17.11
CA ILE A 317 -69.10 22.18 16.56
C ILE A 317 -70.16 21.42 17.37
N LEU A 318 -69.90 20.18 17.75
CA LEU A 318 -70.85 19.37 18.54
C LEU A 318 -71.05 19.91 19.96
N ALA A 319 -70.04 20.57 20.54
CA ALA A 319 -70.12 21.19 21.87
C ALA A 319 -71.12 22.36 21.94
N ILE A 320 -71.47 22.99 20.82
CA ILE A 320 -72.49 24.04 20.75
C ILE A 320 -73.85 23.52 21.20
N ILE A 321 -74.19 22.27 20.85
CA ILE A 321 -75.50 21.68 21.11
C ILE A 321 -75.81 21.54 22.63
N PRO A 322 -74.98 20.85 23.44
CA PRO A 322 -75.26 20.72 24.88
C PRO A 322 -75.17 22.06 25.62
N ILE A 323 -74.30 22.99 25.20
CA ILE A 323 -74.15 24.29 25.84
C ILE A 323 -75.36 25.18 25.57
N ALA A 324 -75.82 25.26 24.31
CA ALA A 324 -77.05 25.96 23.96
C ALA A 324 -78.26 25.35 24.67
N PHE A 325 -78.31 24.02 24.79
CA PHE A 325 -79.35 23.33 25.55
C PHE A 325 -79.27 23.65 27.06
N SER A 326 -78.08 23.78 27.65
CA SER A 326 -77.94 24.20 29.04
C SER A 326 -78.38 25.65 29.27
N ALA A 327 -78.16 26.55 28.32
CA ALA A 327 -78.49 27.97 28.45
C ALA A 327 -80.00 28.25 28.33
N TRP A 328 -80.69 27.54 27.42
CA TRP A 328 -82.09 27.85 27.08
C TRP A 328 -83.05 26.67 27.24
N HIS A 329 -82.57 25.50 27.67
CA HIS A 329 -83.32 24.24 27.80
C HIS A 329 -84.05 23.78 26.52
N THR A 330 -83.78 24.44 25.38
CA THR A 330 -84.41 24.23 24.07
C THR A 330 -83.44 24.66 22.96
N LEU A 331 -83.46 23.95 21.81
CA LEU A 331 -82.61 24.27 20.64
C LEU A 331 -83.30 25.22 19.65
N ARG A 332 -84.53 25.64 19.94
CA ARG A 332 -85.35 26.49 19.08
C ARG A 332 -84.71 27.86 18.80
N PRO A 333 -84.07 28.55 19.77
CA PRO A 333 -83.42 29.84 19.53
C PRO A 333 -82.25 29.74 18.53
N LEU A 334 -81.52 28.63 18.55
CA LEU A 334 -80.35 28.40 17.70
C LEU A 334 -80.71 28.28 16.21
N ILE A 335 -81.92 27.79 15.90
CA ILE A 335 -82.42 27.59 14.53
C ILE A 335 -83.13 28.86 14.02
N GLN A 336 -83.76 29.63 14.91
CA GLN A 336 -84.52 30.82 14.54
C GLN A 336 -83.65 32.06 14.34
N HIS A 337 -82.50 32.14 15.03
CA HIS A 337 -81.59 33.28 14.98
C HIS A 337 -80.13 32.80 14.76
N PRO A 338 -79.59 32.87 13.53
CA PRO A 338 -78.22 32.42 13.26
C PRO A 338 -77.15 33.26 13.99
N SER A 339 -77.49 34.48 14.43
CA SER A 339 -76.62 35.31 15.29
C SER A 339 -76.31 34.65 16.63
N GLU A 340 -77.20 33.80 17.14
CA GLU A 340 -76.99 33.08 18.40
C GLU A 340 -75.98 31.94 18.26
N ILE A 341 -75.79 31.40 17.04
CA ILE A 341 -74.74 30.42 16.76
C ILE A 341 -73.37 31.09 16.88
N GLU A 342 -73.22 32.31 16.37
CA GLU A 342 -71.98 33.08 16.49
C GLU A 342 -71.67 33.43 17.96
N ASN A 343 -72.69 33.84 18.74
CA ASN A 343 -72.51 34.08 20.18
C ASN A 343 -72.05 32.81 20.92
N MET A 344 -72.65 31.65 20.63
CA MET A 344 -72.25 30.39 21.24
C MET A 344 -70.88 29.92 20.78
N PHE A 345 -70.51 30.19 19.52
CA PHE A 345 -69.16 29.94 19.00
C PHE A 345 -68.12 30.75 19.79
N TRP A 346 -68.31 32.06 19.95
CA TRP A 346 -67.40 32.91 20.74
C TRP A 346 -67.32 32.48 22.20
N ASN A 347 -68.45 32.09 22.82
CA ASN A 347 -68.45 31.58 24.19
C ASN A 347 -67.60 30.30 24.35
N ILE A 348 -67.67 29.36 23.40
CA ILE A 348 -66.83 28.14 23.45
C ILE A 348 -65.38 28.47 23.17
N LEU A 349 -65.10 29.41 22.28
CA LEU A 349 -63.75 29.90 22.03
C LEU A 349 -63.14 30.49 23.32
N ASP A 350 -63.91 31.28 24.05
CA ASP A 350 -63.48 31.94 25.30
C ASP A 350 -63.30 30.93 26.44
N VAL A 351 -64.18 29.94 26.55
CA VAL A 351 -64.01 28.82 27.48
C VAL A 351 -62.75 28.03 27.12
N TYR A 352 -62.55 27.70 25.84
CA TYR A 352 -61.36 26.98 25.39
C TYR A 352 -60.08 27.78 25.65
N HIS A 353 -60.05 29.09 25.37
CA HIS A 353 -58.88 29.93 25.65
C HIS A 353 -58.62 30.11 27.14
N ASN A 354 -59.65 30.26 27.98
CA ASN A 354 -59.48 30.35 29.43
C ASN A 354 -58.96 29.04 30.04
N TYR A 355 -59.55 27.89 29.67
CA TYR A 355 -59.10 26.59 30.17
C TYR A 355 -57.76 26.17 29.56
N HIS A 356 -57.50 26.45 28.29
CA HIS A 356 -56.21 26.21 27.64
C HIS A 356 -55.13 27.13 28.21
N GLY A 357 -55.45 28.38 28.59
CA GLY A 357 -54.57 29.27 29.34
C GLY A 357 -54.22 28.72 30.72
N MET A 358 -55.20 28.13 31.43
CA MET A 358 -55.00 27.48 32.73
C MET A 358 -54.23 26.15 32.62
N LEU A 359 -54.46 25.36 31.56
CA LEU A 359 -53.73 24.14 31.22
C LEU A 359 -52.31 24.45 30.76
N TYR A 360 -52.06 25.52 30.01
CA TYR A 360 -50.71 25.98 29.70
C TYR A 360 -49.99 26.46 30.96
N TRP A 361 -50.67 27.12 31.90
CA TRP A 361 -50.09 27.53 33.18
C TRP A 361 -49.77 26.33 34.09
N LEU A 362 -50.61 25.29 34.10
CA LEU A 362 -50.36 24.00 34.77
C LEU A 362 -49.27 23.19 34.08
N TYR A 363 -49.26 23.14 32.74
CA TYR A 363 -48.25 22.43 31.95
C TYR A 363 -46.88 23.11 32.08
N TYR A 364 -46.82 24.45 32.05
CA TYR A 364 -45.60 25.20 32.37
C TYR A 364 -45.19 25.03 33.83
N SER A 365 -46.11 25.04 34.80
CA SER A 365 -45.75 24.81 36.22
C SER A 365 -45.21 23.41 36.48
N ILE A 366 -45.73 22.38 35.80
CA ILE A 366 -45.25 21.00 35.93
C ILE A 366 -43.90 20.83 35.20
N TYR A 367 -43.72 21.45 34.03
CA TYR A 367 -42.43 21.42 33.31
C TYR A 367 -41.34 22.25 34.01
N TYR A 368 -41.67 23.36 34.66
CA TYR A 368 -40.69 24.18 35.39
C TYR A 368 -40.27 23.56 36.73
N VAL A 369 -41.07 22.67 37.32
CA VAL A 369 -40.69 21.92 38.54
C VAL A 369 -39.91 20.64 38.21
N ALA A 370 -40.03 20.09 37.00
CA ALA A 370 -39.30 18.89 36.56
C ALA A 370 -38.03 19.20 35.74
N CYS A 371 -37.77 20.46 35.38
CA CYS A 371 -36.55 20.89 34.70
C CYS A 371 -35.95 22.13 35.36
N VAL A 372 -35.50 21.94 36.60
CA VAL A 372 -34.37 22.68 37.17
C VAL A 372 -33.30 21.62 37.49
N PRO A 373 -32.05 21.76 37.00
CA PRO A 373 -30.96 20.84 37.34
C PRO A 373 -30.64 20.83 38.83
#